data_AF-A0A4Y2TGE1-F1
#
_entry.id   AF-A0A4Y2TGE1-F1
#
_cell.length_a   1.000
_cell.length_b   1.000
_cell.length_c   1.000
_cell.angle_alpha   90.00
_cell.angle_beta   90.00
_cell.angle_gamma   90.00
#
_symmetry.space_group_name_H-M   'P 1'
#
loop_
_entity.id
_entity.type
_entity.pdbx_description
1 polymer ?
#
loop_
_entity_poly.entity_id
_entity_poly.type
_entity_poly.pdbx_seq_one_letter_code
_entity_poly.pdbx_strand_id
1 'polypeptide(L)'
;MKLIDIPELKAAIASERTSKIRCLHKLLFDFDGDRQNRSRIREFYGFVFQPNDKDLLLSEFGYSCNSAELHEMLSKRKLKDDESLEEYFLKMKQLCNRGNVEDAALMHYVINGIPDSVFRKSILYGCENLSEFKQKLRVYEKMRSDNDKAKPNKPKFGNETKDRIKAPKIENKDKFKDTKLNNIRCFNCGALGHKSSVCENKIKGIKCFNCKKLGDHLAKDCTIKKEHSNVTVDKTTSYENFSKITLFLNRKIYLSNKSIKRN
;
A
#
# COMPACT_ATOMS: atom_id res chain seq x y z
N MET A 1 -10.14 23.34 -25.34
CA MET A 1 -11.00 22.17 -25.60
C MET A 1 -12.20 22.27 -24.69
N LYS A 2 -13.40 22.40 -25.23
CA LYS A 2 -14.65 22.46 -24.46
C LYS A 2 -15.09 21.05 -24.07
N LEU A 3 -15.91 20.93 -23.03
CA LEU A 3 -16.52 19.64 -22.66
C LEU A 3 -17.36 19.01 -23.78
N ILE A 4 -17.94 19.83 -24.68
CA ILE A 4 -18.67 19.35 -25.86
C ILE A 4 -17.76 18.67 -26.91
N ASP A 5 -16.46 18.97 -26.91
CA ASP A 5 -15.49 18.42 -27.87
C ASP A 5 -15.11 16.97 -27.52
N ILE A 6 -15.51 16.48 -26.34
CA ILE A 6 -15.29 15.09 -25.87
C ILE A 6 -16.60 14.31 -26.08
N PRO A 7 -16.67 13.38 -27.05
CA PRO A 7 -17.91 12.70 -27.43
C PRO A 7 -18.61 11.97 -26.27
N GLU A 8 -17.83 11.30 -25.42
CA GLU A 8 -18.32 10.54 -24.27
C GLU A 8 -18.99 11.46 -23.25
N LEU A 9 -18.38 12.63 -22.99
CA LEU A 9 -18.90 13.61 -22.05
C LEU A 9 -20.11 14.35 -22.61
N LYS A 10 -20.11 14.66 -23.91
CA LYS A 10 -21.27 15.24 -24.60
C LYS A 10 -22.49 14.33 -24.50
N ALA A 11 -22.30 13.02 -24.71
CA ALA A 11 -23.35 12.01 -24.61
C ALA A 11 -23.85 11.87 -23.16
N ALA A 12 -22.94 11.76 -22.18
CA ALA A 12 -23.29 11.69 -20.77
C ALA A 12 -24.06 12.93 -20.28
N ILE A 13 -23.63 14.13 -20.63
CA ILE A 13 -24.32 15.38 -20.28
C ILE A 13 -25.69 15.48 -20.96
N ALA A 14 -25.92 14.80 -22.09
CA ALA A 14 -27.22 14.77 -22.76
C ALA A 14 -28.20 13.78 -22.10
N SER A 15 -27.73 12.58 -21.72
CA SER A 15 -28.58 11.50 -21.20
C SER A 15 -28.85 11.59 -19.69
N GLU A 16 -27.98 12.25 -18.90
CA GLU A 16 -28.08 12.20 -17.44
C GLU A 16 -29.30 12.97 -16.88
N ARG A 17 -29.74 12.58 -15.68
CA ARG A 17 -30.87 13.23 -14.97
C ARG A 17 -30.61 14.70 -14.65
N THR A 18 -31.66 15.52 -14.75
CA THR A 18 -31.62 16.97 -14.50
C THR A 18 -31.13 17.33 -13.09
N SER A 19 -31.43 16.51 -12.09
CA SER A 19 -30.93 16.69 -10.72
C SER A 19 -29.40 16.63 -10.64
N LYS A 20 -28.78 15.63 -11.29
CA LYS A 20 -27.32 15.49 -11.35
C LYS A 20 -26.67 16.61 -12.17
N ILE A 21 -27.30 17.01 -13.27
CA ILE A 21 -26.85 18.17 -14.06
C ILE A 21 -26.88 19.45 -13.23
N ARG A 22 -27.90 19.66 -12.40
CA ARG A 22 -27.96 20.82 -11.51
C ARG A 22 -26.86 20.77 -10.44
N CYS A 23 -26.59 19.60 -9.86
CA CYS A 23 -25.46 19.44 -8.93
C CYS A 23 -24.11 19.71 -9.61
N LEU A 24 -23.89 19.18 -10.81
CA LEU A 24 -22.67 19.42 -11.58
C LEU A 24 -22.53 20.90 -11.96
N HIS A 25 -23.62 21.55 -12.38
CA HIS A 25 -23.63 22.98 -12.65
C HIS A 25 -23.25 23.78 -11.40
N LYS A 26 -23.86 23.48 -10.25
CA LYS A 26 -23.56 24.13 -8.99
C LYS A 26 -22.09 23.96 -8.60
N LEU A 27 -21.53 22.77 -8.82
CA LEU A 27 -20.11 22.49 -8.57
C LEU A 27 -19.17 23.26 -9.52
N LEU A 28 -19.53 23.38 -10.80
CA LEU A 28 -18.68 24.01 -11.82
C LEU A 28 -18.76 25.54 -11.84
N PHE A 29 -19.87 26.12 -11.40
CA PHE A 29 -20.13 27.55 -11.54
C PHE A 29 -20.46 28.27 -10.22
N ASP A 30 -20.62 27.54 -9.11
CA ASP A 30 -20.89 28.07 -7.76
C ASP A 30 -22.21 28.87 -7.63
N PHE A 31 -23.22 28.50 -8.42
CA PHE A 31 -24.59 28.99 -8.25
C PHE A 31 -25.64 27.96 -8.71
N ASP A 32 -26.86 28.12 -8.19
CA ASP A 32 -27.98 27.26 -8.55
C ASP A 32 -28.38 27.46 -10.01
N GLY A 33 -28.28 26.38 -10.77
CA GLY A 33 -28.47 26.42 -12.21
C GLY A 33 -29.94 26.42 -12.66
N ASP A 34 -30.16 26.88 -13.89
CA ASP A 34 -31.44 27.04 -14.58
C ASP A 34 -31.60 26.08 -15.79
N ARG A 35 -32.50 26.41 -16.73
CA ARG A 35 -32.74 25.60 -17.94
C ARG A 35 -31.52 25.53 -18.87
N GLN A 36 -30.57 26.46 -18.76
CA GLN A 36 -29.37 26.54 -19.59
C GLN A 36 -28.19 25.71 -19.04
N ASN A 37 -28.35 25.00 -17.92
CA ASN A 37 -27.26 24.24 -17.28
C ASN A 37 -26.50 23.34 -18.26
N ARG A 38 -27.23 22.60 -19.11
CA ARG A 38 -26.60 21.68 -20.07
C ARG A 38 -25.79 22.43 -21.14
N SER A 39 -26.24 23.60 -21.58
CA SER A 39 -25.48 24.43 -22.53
C SER A 39 -24.23 24.99 -21.87
N ARG A 40 -24.33 25.57 -20.67
CA ARG A 40 -23.17 26.11 -19.94
C ARG A 40 -22.12 25.03 -19.63
N ILE A 41 -22.55 23.84 -19.19
CA ILE A 41 -21.62 22.72 -18.93
C ILE A 41 -20.96 22.25 -20.24
N ARG A 42 -21.70 22.15 -21.35
CA ARG A 42 -21.12 21.77 -22.66
C ARG A 42 -20.09 22.78 -23.14
N GLU A 43 -20.33 24.05 -22.90
CA GLU A 43 -19.44 25.14 -23.29
C GLU A 43 -18.30 25.40 -22.28
N PHE A 44 -18.27 24.68 -21.17
CA PHE A 44 -17.20 24.81 -20.18
C PHE A 44 -15.86 24.38 -20.77
N TYR A 45 -14.88 25.29 -20.71
CA TYR A 45 -13.54 25.12 -21.28
C TYR A 45 -12.56 24.41 -20.34
N GLY A 46 -13.03 23.97 -19.17
CA GLY A 46 -12.17 23.48 -18.10
C GLY A 46 -11.70 24.59 -17.16
N PHE A 47 -10.92 24.22 -16.16
CA PHE A 47 -10.23 25.17 -15.29
C PHE A 47 -8.88 25.51 -15.90
N VAL A 48 -8.58 26.81 -16.05
CA VAL A 48 -7.26 27.27 -16.49
C VAL A 48 -6.31 27.23 -15.30
N PHE A 49 -5.39 26.27 -15.32
CA PHE A 49 -4.32 26.20 -14.32
C PHE A 49 -3.16 27.11 -14.72
N GLN A 50 -2.87 28.09 -13.88
CA GLN A 50 -1.67 28.91 -13.95
C GLN A 50 -0.44 28.08 -13.54
N PRO A 51 0.78 28.44 -13.97
CA PRO A 51 2.00 27.70 -13.62
C PRO A 51 2.17 27.47 -12.11
N ASN A 52 1.82 28.47 -11.30
CA ASN A 52 1.92 28.41 -9.84
C ASN A 52 0.77 27.64 -9.16
N ASP A 53 -0.26 27.22 -9.91
CA ASP A 53 -1.38 26.48 -9.32
C ASP A 53 -0.98 25.08 -8.89
N LYS A 54 0.06 24.51 -9.50
CA LYS A 54 0.63 23.24 -9.07
C LYS A 54 1.18 23.34 -7.65
N ASP A 55 1.91 24.41 -7.35
CA ASP A 55 2.48 24.64 -6.02
C ASP A 55 1.39 24.99 -5.01
N LEU A 56 0.36 25.75 -5.42
CA LEU A 56 -0.80 26.07 -4.59
C LEU A 56 -1.62 24.82 -4.26
N LEU A 57 -1.76 23.91 -5.22
CA LEU A 57 -2.43 22.62 -5.03
C LEU A 57 -1.60 21.71 -4.12
N LEU A 58 -0.28 21.68 -4.29
CA LEU A 58 0.62 20.93 -3.42
C LEU A 58 0.66 21.51 -2.01
N SER A 59 0.54 22.82 -1.81
CA SER A 59 0.51 23.43 -0.48
C SER A 59 -0.82 23.21 0.23
N GLU A 60 -1.94 23.28 -0.50
CA GLU A 60 -3.29 23.20 0.09
C GLU A 60 -3.80 21.76 0.24
N PHE A 61 -3.41 20.86 -0.69
CA PHE A 61 -3.86 19.48 -0.77
C PHE A 61 -2.74 18.44 -0.68
N GLY A 62 -1.48 18.88 -0.69
CA GLY A 62 -0.36 17.96 -0.51
C GLY A 62 -0.42 17.34 0.87
N TYR A 63 -0.51 16.02 0.90
CA TYR A 63 -0.35 15.28 2.14
C TYR A 63 1.14 15.35 2.54
N SER A 64 1.47 16.17 3.53
CA SER A 64 2.83 16.27 4.04
C SER A 64 3.12 15.12 4.99
N CYS A 65 3.58 13.99 4.47
CA CYS A 65 4.27 13.01 5.32
C CYS A 65 5.74 13.42 5.45
N ASN A 66 6.27 13.32 6.66
CA ASN A 66 7.72 13.50 6.84
C ASN A 66 8.46 12.29 6.24
N SER A 67 9.77 12.43 6.02
CA SER A 67 10.58 11.38 5.40
C SER A 67 10.49 10.04 6.15
N ALA A 68 10.56 10.06 7.49
CA ALA A 68 10.49 8.85 8.30
C ALA A 68 9.15 8.11 8.14
N GLU A 69 8.05 8.84 8.18
CA GLU A 69 6.69 8.31 7.98
C GLU A 69 6.53 7.74 6.57
N LEU A 70 7.04 8.43 5.55
CA LEU A 70 7.00 7.94 4.17
C LEU A 70 7.77 6.63 4.00
N HIS A 71 9.00 6.54 4.54
CA HIS A 71 9.80 5.32 4.47
C HIS A 71 9.16 4.18 5.28
N GLU A 72 8.50 4.49 6.39
CA GLU A 72 7.73 3.52 7.16
C GLU A 72 6.52 2.99 6.37
N MET A 73 5.75 3.87 5.72
CA MET A 73 4.63 3.51 4.86
C MET A 73 5.08 2.62 3.69
N LEU A 74 6.17 2.98 3.01
CA LEU A 74 6.75 2.19 1.92
C LEU A 74 7.22 0.82 2.41
N SER A 75 7.85 0.74 3.58
CA SER A 75 8.34 -0.51 4.15
C SER A 75 7.21 -1.46 4.55
N LYS A 76 6.15 -0.93 5.18
CA LYS A 76 4.96 -1.68 5.59
C LYS A 76 4.13 -2.17 4.40
N ARG A 77 4.17 -1.46 3.28
CA ARG A 77 3.37 -1.76 2.10
C ARG A 77 3.92 -2.98 1.36
N LYS A 78 3.32 -4.16 1.59
CA LYS A 78 3.63 -5.43 0.91
C LYS A 78 2.58 -5.78 -0.14
N LEU A 79 2.98 -6.51 -1.18
CA LEU A 79 2.07 -7.00 -2.22
C LEU A 79 1.00 -7.91 -1.60
N LYS A 80 -0.26 -7.64 -1.90
CA LYS A 80 -1.42 -8.44 -1.45
C LYS A 80 -1.71 -9.58 -2.42
N ASP A 81 -2.48 -10.55 -1.96
CA ASP A 81 -2.85 -11.73 -2.75
C ASP A 81 -3.91 -11.40 -3.83
N ASP A 82 -4.71 -10.36 -3.60
CA ASP A 82 -5.82 -9.91 -4.45
C ASP A 82 -5.43 -8.82 -5.46
N GLU A 83 -4.17 -8.39 -5.49
CA GLU A 83 -3.71 -7.31 -6.37
C GLU A 83 -2.62 -7.77 -7.34
N SER A 84 -2.61 -7.17 -8.54
CA SER A 84 -1.58 -7.43 -9.55
C SER A 84 -0.25 -6.74 -9.20
N LEU A 85 0.84 -7.21 -9.81
CA LEU A 85 2.15 -6.56 -9.63
C LEU A 85 2.18 -5.16 -10.21
N GLU A 86 1.49 -4.92 -11.33
CA GLU A 86 1.36 -3.60 -11.94
C GLU A 86 0.61 -2.64 -11.00
N GLU A 87 -0.53 -3.05 -10.42
CA GLU A 87 -1.27 -2.22 -9.46
C GLU A 87 -0.46 -1.91 -8.20
N TYR A 88 0.25 -2.89 -7.67
CA TYR A 88 1.14 -2.71 -6.53
C TYR A 88 2.23 -1.69 -6.83
N PHE A 89 2.88 -1.80 -7.99
CA PHE A 89 3.91 -0.87 -8.43
C PHE A 89 3.36 0.55 -8.58
N LEU A 90 2.17 0.74 -9.16
CA LEU A 90 1.53 2.06 -9.26
C LEU A 90 1.27 2.67 -7.89
N LYS A 91 0.77 1.89 -6.92
CA LYS A 91 0.55 2.35 -5.54
C LYS A 91 1.85 2.75 -4.86
N MET A 92 2.93 1.98 -5.05
CA MET A 92 4.26 2.32 -4.52
C MET A 92 4.80 3.61 -5.14
N LYS A 93 4.66 3.79 -6.45
CA LYS A 93 5.06 5.03 -7.14
C LYS A 93 4.28 6.24 -6.63
N GLN A 94 2.98 6.09 -6.37
CA GLN A 94 2.16 7.15 -5.79
C GLN A 94 2.64 7.55 -4.39
N LEU A 95 3.07 6.60 -3.56
CA LEU A 95 3.65 6.89 -2.25
C LEU A 95 4.99 7.63 -2.38
N CYS A 96 5.87 7.19 -3.26
CA CYS A 96 7.15 7.86 -3.54
C CYS A 96 6.97 9.28 -4.09
N ASN A 97 5.92 9.54 -4.86
CA ASN A 97 5.62 10.90 -5.33
C ASN A 97 5.23 11.87 -4.20
N ARG A 98 4.88 11.38 -3.00
CA ARG A 98 4.50 12.23 -1.85
C ARG A 98 5.70 12.83 -1.13
N GLY A 99 6.86 12.20 -1.22
CA GLY A 99 8.10 12.75 -0.70
C GLY A 99 9.21 12.24 -1.60
N ASN A 100 9.88 13.16 -2.28
CA ASN A 100 10.88 12.97 -3.32
C ASN A 100 11.82 11.76 -3.12
N VAL A 101 11.34 10.55 -3.44
CA VAL A 101 12.11 9.30 -3.29
C VAL A 101 12.74 8.95 -4.63
N GLU A 102 14.03 8.65 -4.59
CA GLU A 102 14.80 8.22 -5.75
C GLU A 102 14.28 6.90 -6.34
N ASP A 103 14.36 6.77 -7.66
CA ASP A 103 13.92 5.58 -8.39
C ASP A 103 14.60 4.29 -7.89
N ALA A 104 15.88 4.38 -7.51
CA ALA A 104 16.63 3.27 -6.91
C ALA A 104 15.98 2.77 -5.61
N ALA A 105 15.57 3.69 -4.74
CA ALA A 105 14.89 3.37 -3.50
C ALA A 105 13.48 2.80 -3.77
N LEU A 106 12.72 3.36 -4.72
CA LEU A 106 11.42 2.82 -5.14
C LEU A 106 11.54 1.36 -5.60
N MET A 107 12.49 1.05 -6.49
CA MET A 107 12.73 -0.32 -6.95
C MET A 107 13.05 -1.26 -5.77
N HIS A 108 13.92 -0.83 -4.86
CA HIS A 108 14.29 -1.61 -3.69
C HIS A 108 13.09 -1.89 -2.76
N TYR A 109 12.23 -0.89 -2.51
CA TYR A 109 11.02 -1.09 -1.72
C TYR A 109 10.03 -2.05 -2.40
N VAL A 110 9.87 -1.95 -3.72
CA VAL A 110 8.99 -2.84 -4.49
C VAL A 110 9.48 -4.28 -4.40
N ILE A 111 10.77 -4.55 -4.63
CA ILE A 111 11.35 -5.90 -4.55
C ILE A 111 11.20 -6.52 -3.15
N ASN A 112 11.44 -5.72 -2.10
CA ASN A 112 11.26 -6.13 -0.70
C ASN A 112 9.78 -6.25 -0.28
N GLY A 113 8.90 -5.67 -1.08
CA GLY A 113 7.45 -5.72 -0.92
C GLY A 113 6.81 -7.05 -1.33
N ILE A 114 7.46 -7.79 -2.23
CA ILE A 114 6.92 -9.02 -2.81
C ILE A 114 7.19 -10.21 -1.86
N PRO A 115 6.17 -11.00 -1.47
CA PRO A 115 6.29 -12.09 -0.49
C PRO A 115 6.92 -13.39 -1.06
N ASP A 116 7.89 -13.26 -1.96
CA ASP A 116 8.61 -14.39 -2.54
C ASP A 116 10.02 -14.56 -1.96
N SER A 117 10.62 -15.73 -2.21
CA SER A 117 12.03 -15.99 -1.85
C SER A 117 12.95 -15.03 -2.61
N VAL A 118 14.06 -14.62 -1.97
CA VAL A 118 15.08 -13.74 -2.58
C VAL A 118 15.59 -14.31 -3.90
N PHE A 119 15.81 -15.62 -3.96
CA PHE A 119 16.27 -16.29 -5.18
C PHE A 119 15.27 -16.16 -6.34
N ARG A 120 13.96 -16.26 -6.05
CA ARG A 120 12.90 -16.08 -7.06
C ARG A 120 12.84 -14.65 -7.59
N LYS A 121 13.23 -13.67 -6.76
CA LYS A 121 13.25 -12.25 -7.10
C LYS A 121 14.59 -11.79 -7.72
N SER A 122 15.54 -12.70 -7.93
CA SER A 122 16.87 -12.39 -8.49
C SER A 122 16.79 -11.62 -9.82
N ILE A 123 15.82 -11.96 -10.67
CA ILE A 123 15.59 -11.31 -11.97
C ILE A 123 15.25 -9.82 -11.85
N LEU A 124 14.71 -9.37 -10.72
CA LEU A 124 14.32 -7.98 -10.52
C LEU A 124 15.50 -7.08 -10.08
N TYR A 125 16.66 -7.66 -9.75
CA TYR A 125 17.85 -6.89 -9.40
C TYR A 125 18.64 -6.46 -10.65
N GLY A 126 19.52 -5.46 -10.46
CA GLY A 126 20.41 -4.98 -11.52
C GLY A 126 19.73 -4.15 -12.61
N CYS A 127 18.58 -3.55 -12.32
CA CYS A 127 17.97 -2.57 -13.22
C CYS A 127 18.57 -1.19 -12.96
N GLU A 128 18.94 -0.46 -14.02
CA GLU A 128 19.49 0.89 -13.91
C GLU A 128 18.40 1.97 -13.96
N ASN A 129 17.25 1.65 -14.57
CA ASN A 129 16.16 2.59 -14.77
C ASN A 129 14.78 1.96 -14.58
N LEU A 130 13.79 2.81 -14.33
CA LEU A 130 12.39 2.41 -14.12
C LEU A 130 11.78 1.68 -15.33
N SER A 131 12.23 1.99 -16.54
CA SER A 131 11.70 1.38 -17.77
C SER A 131 12.09 -0.10 -17.84
N GLU A 132 13.37 -0.38 -17.62
CA GLU A 132 13.92 -1.74 -17.54
C GLU A 132 13.26 -2.52 -16.40
N PHE A 133 13.13 -1.90 -15.22
CA PHE A 133 12.46 -2.52 -14.07
C PHE A 133 11.01 -2.90 -14.38
N LYS A 134 10.26 -2.05 -15.09
CA LYS A 134 8.88 -2.35 -15.51
C LYS A 134 8.82 -3.53 -16.48
N GLN A 135 9.78 -3.65 -17.40
CA GLN A 135 9.87 -4.80 -18.30
C GLN A 135 10.16 -6.09 -17.54
N LYS A 136 11.13 -6.09 -16.61
CA LYS A 136 11.44 -7.26 -15.78
C LYS A 136 10.30 -7.65 -14.85
N LEU A 137 9.55 -6.68 -14.32
CA LEU A 137 8.32 -6.93 -13.54
C LEU A 137 7.28 -7.72 -14.33
N ARG A 138 7.07 -7.38 -15.61
CA ARG A 138 6.13 -8.11 -16.49
C ARG A 138 6.55 -9.55 -16.74
N VAL A 139 7.85 -9.78 -16.94
CA VAL A 139 8.40 -11.13 -17.09
C VAL A 139 8.24 -11.92 -15.80
N TYR A 140 8.55 -11.29 -14.66
CA TYR A 140 8.43 -11.89 -13.35
C TYR A 140 6.99 -12.28 -12.99
N GLU A 141 6.00 -11.46 -13.35
CA GLU A 141 4.58 -11.79 -13.11
C GLU A 141 4.16 -13.10 -13.80
N LYS A 142 4.57 -13.28 -15.06
CA LYS A 142 4.33 -14.54 -15.81
C LYS A 142 4.97 -15.73 -15.12
N MET A 143 6.26 -15.62 -14.77
CA MET A 143 6.99 -16.67 -14.05
C MET A 143 6.33 -17.00 -12.71
N ARG A 144 5.87 -15.98 -11.98
CA ARG A 144 5.21 -16.15 -10.67
C ARG A 144 3.88 -16.88 -10.81
N SER A 145 3.05 -16.53 -11.78
CA SER A 145 1.77 -17.22 -12.04
C SER A 145 1.96 -18.70 -12.38
N ASP A 146 3.00 -19.06 -13.13
CA ASP A 146 3.25 -20.47 -13.48
C ASP A 146 3.79 -21.29 -12.28
N ASN A 147 4.56 -20.65 -11.41
CA ASN A 147 5.00 -21.27 -10.15
C ASN A 147 3.85 -21.45 -9.14
N ASP A 148 2.91 -20.51 -9.08
CA ASP A 148 1.72 -20.64 -8.22
C ASP A 148 0.80 -21.79 -8.67
N LYS A 149 0.72 -22.05 -9.99
CA LYS A 149 0.07 -23.25 -10.54
C LYS A 149 0.82 -24.55 -10.20
N ALA A 150 2.14 -24.46 -10.00
CA ALA A 150 3.01 -25.60 -9.73
C ALA A 150 3.16 -25.96 -8.24
N LYS A 151 2.36 -25.39 -7.33
CA LYS A 151 2.38 -25.81 -5.92
C LYS A 151 2.10 -27.33 -5.82
N PRO A 152 3.06 -28.15 -5.36
CA PRO A 152 2.73 -29.53 -5.04
C PRO A 152 1.82 -29.52 -3.82
N ASN A 153 0.75 -30.32 -3.86
CA ASN A 153 0.06 -30.76 -2.66
C ASN A 153 1.11 -31.16 -1.63
N LYS A 154 1.09 -30.57 -0.42
CA LYS A 154 1.89 -31.05 0.71
C LYS A 154 1.71 -32.58 0.80
N PRO A 155 2.77 -33.40 0.68
CA PRO A 155 2.68 -34.76 1.14
C PRO A 155 2.48 -34.68 2.65
N LYS A 156 1.34 -35.19 3.14
CA LYS A 156 1.19 -35.53 4.55
C LYS A 156 2.27 -36.56 4.83
N PHE A 157 3.32 -36.19 5.57
CA PHE A 157 4.32 -37.14 6.03
C PHE A 157 3.62 -38.06 7.03
N GLY A 158 3.20 -39.24 6.55
CA GLY A 158 2.69 -40.32 7.36
C GLY A 158 3.80 -40.87 8.24
N ASN A 159 3.42 -41.25 9.45
CA ASN A 159 4.26 -41.95 10.40
C ASN A 159 4.58 -43.35 9.87
N GLU A 160 5.83 -43.67 9.54
CA GLU A 160 6.29 -45.08 9.53
C GLU A 160 7.73 -45.20 10.10
N THR A 161 7.74 -45.87 11.26
CA THR A 161 8.72 -46.82 11.82
C THR A 161 10.20 -46.79 11.43
N LYS A 162 11.01 -46.70 12.50
CA LYS A 162 12.32 -47.32 12.78
C LYS A 162 12.96 -48.12 11.64
N ASP A 163 14.20 -47.74 11.28
CA ASP A 163 15.29 -48.71 11.29
C ASP A 163 16.67 -48.07 11.52
N ARG A 164 17.49 -48.82 12.26
CA ARG A 164 18.82 -48.46 12.77
C ARG A 164 19.87 -48.55 11.67
N ILE A 165 20.67 -47.50 11.47
CA ILE A 165 22.09 -47.63 11.12
C ILE A 165 22.90 -46.61 11.94
N LYS A 166 23.90 -47.10 12.67
CA LYS A 166 24.83 -46.33 13.52
C LYS A 166 25.92 -45.65 12.67
N ALA A 167 26.09 -44.34 12.91
CA ALA A 167 27.28 -43.47 12.97
C ALA A 167 28.53 -43.74 12.06
N PRO A 168 29.29 -42.69 11.70
CA PRO A 168 30.28 -42.19 12.66
C PRO A 168 30.30 -40.66 12.84
N LYS A 169 30.70 -40.25 14.04
CA LYS A 169 31.09 -38.89 14.42
C LYS A 169 32.35 -38.49 13.66
N ILE A 170 32.35 -37.31 13.04
CA ILE A 170 33.56 -36.54 12.79
C ILE A 170 33.34 -35.15 13.36
N GLU A 171 34.28 -34.77 14.21
CA GLU A 171 34.30 -33.55 15.00
C GLU A 171 35.02 -32.43 14.22
N ASN A 172 34.59 -31.20 14.50
CA ASN A 172 35.27 -29.91 14.32
C ASN A 172 34.97 -29.02 13.10
N LYS A 173 34.39 -27.84 13.45
CA LYS A 173 34.78 -26.47 13.09
C LYS A 173 34.57 -26.05 11.62
N ASP A 174 34.07 -24.86 11.27
CA ASP A 174 33.65 -23.64 11.95
C ASP A 174 32.98 -22.78 10.84
N LYS A 175 32.09 -21.84 11.22
CA LYS A 175 31.59 -20.71 10.39
C LYS A 175 30.62 -21.03 9.25
N PHE A 176 29.31 -21.18 9.54
CA PHE A 176 28.22 -20.66 8.67
C PHE A 176 26.80 -20.87 9.27
N LYS A 177 26.46 -20.32 10.46
CA LYS A 177 25.09 -20.52 11.03
C LYS A 177 24.43 -19.34 11.73
N ASP A 178 24.95 -18.12 11.63
CA ASP A 178 24.44 -17.03 12.50
C ASP A 178 23.22 -16.27 11.97
N THR A 179 22.86 -16.39 10.69
CA THR A 179 21.73 -15.63 10.14
C THR A 179 20.35 -16.29 10.32
N LYS A 180 20.29 -17.59 10.68
CA LYS A 180 19.01 -18.32 10.84
C LYS A 180 18.54 -18.45 12.30
N LEU A 181 19.41 -18.18 13.28
CA LEU A 181 19.08 -18.23 14.71
C LEU A 181 18.38 -16.95 15.20
N ASN A 182 18.71 -15.79 14.62
CA ASN A 182 18.19 -14.49 15.04
C ASN A 182 16.68 -14.30 14.80
N ASN A 183 16.04 -15.13 13.95
CA ASN A 183 14.59 -15.11 13.72
C ASN A 183 13.81 -16.19 14.49
N ILE A 184 14.49 -17.05 15.26
CA ILE A 184 13.80 -18.08 16.05
C ILE A 184 13.39 -17.47 17.39
N ARG A 185 12.08 -17.26 17.55
CA ARG A 185 11.48 -16.84 18.82
C ARG A 185 11.17 -18.05 19.70
N CYS A 186 11.70 -18.04 20.92
CA CYS A 186 11.39 -19.03 21.93
C CYS A 186 9.93 -18.91 22.40
N PHE A 187 9.18 -20.00 22.38
CA PHE A 187 7.78 -20.01 22.83
C PHE A 187 7.63 -19.98 24.35
N ASN A 188 8.69 -20.28 25.11
CA ASN A 188 8.65 -20.24 26.56
C ASN A 188 8.83 -18.82 27.11
N CYS A 189 9.88 -18.10 26.69
CA CYS A 189 10.18 -16.75 27.21
C CYS A 189 9.90 -15.60 26.23
N GLY A 190 9.70 -15.90 24.94
CA GLY A 190 9.51 -14.90 23.90
C GLY A 190 10.80 -14.25 23.38
N ALA A 191 11.98 -14.61 23.90
CA ALA A 191 13.26 -14.11 23.41
C ALA A 191 13.67 -14.76 22.08
N LEU A 192 14.50 -14.05 21.32
CA LEU A 192 15.06 -14.54 20.05
C LEU A 192 16.36 -15.32 20.29
N GLY A 193 16.78 -16.12 19.31
CA GLY A 193 18.10 -16.77 19.31
C GLY A 193 18.13 -18.21 19.84
N HIS A 194 17.04 -18.74 20.41
CA HIS A 194 16.99 -20.12 20.90
C HIS A 194 15.59 -20.75 20.76
N LYS A 195 15.54 -22.09 20.72
CA LYS A 195 14.29 -22.87 20.73
C LYS A 195 13.83 -23.13 22.17
N SER A 196 12.52 -23.32 22.36
CA SER A 196 11.92 -23.63 23.67
C SER A 196 12.53 -24.83 24.39
N SER A 197 13.09 -25.79 23.64
CA SER A 197 13.77 -26.96 24.18
C SER A 197 15.08 -26.64 24.92
N VAL A 198 15.71 -25.50 24.62
CA VAL A 198 17.00 -25.05 25.18
C VAL A 198 16.83 -23.77 25.99
N CYS A 199 15.60 -23.46 26.41
CA CYS A 199 15.32 -22.23 27.15
C CYS A 199 15.69 -22.38 28.62
N GLU A 200 16.61 -21.55 29.11
CA GLU A 200 17.00 -21.51 30.53
C GLU A 200 15.83 -21.12 31.44
N ASN A 201 14.86 -20.35 30.94
CA ASN A 201 13.65 -19.96 31.67
C ASN A 201 12.57 -21.05 31.70
N LYS A 202 12.86 -22.30 31.34
CA LYS A 202 11.90 -23.41 31.36
C LYS A 202 11.29 -23.65 32.75
N ILE A 203 12.01 -23.33 33.81
CA ILE A 203 11.57 -23.49 35.20
C ILE A 203 10.52 -22.43 35.60
N LYS A 204 10.47 -21.28 34.91
CA LYS A 204 9.59 -20.14 35.24
C LYS A 204 8.22 -20.15 34.55
N GLY A 205 7.90 -21.22 33.81
CA GLY A 205 6.63 -21.35 33.08
C GLY A 205 6.61 -20.68 31.70
N ILE A 206 5.52 -20.89 30.94
CA ILE A 206 5.34 -20.33 29.60
C ILE A 206 4.89 -18.86 29.68
N LYS A 207 5.34 -18.01 28.75
CA LYS A 207 4.89 -16.62 28.70
C LYS A 207 3.49 -16.54 28.10
N CYS A 208 2.55 -15.99 28.86
CA CYS A 208 1.24 -15.68 28.32
C CYS A 208 1.33 -14.49 27.35
N PHE A 209 1.00 -14.70 26.08
CA PHE A 209 1.02 -13.64 25.05
C PHE A 209 -0.09 -12.59 25.19
N ASN A 210 -1.01 -12.79 26.15
CA ASN A 210 -2.07 -11.86 26.46
C ASN A 210 -1.65 -10.87 27.55
N CYS A 211 -1.26 -11.36 28.74
CA CYS A 211 -0.87 -10.52 29.88
C CYS A 211 0.65 -10.28 30.01
N LYS A 212 1.46 -10.89 29.11
CA LYS A 212 2.93 -10.82 29.06
C LYS A 212 3.64 -11.36 30.31
N LYS A 213 2.94 -11.99 31.27
CA LYS A 213 3.51 -12.62 32.47
C LYS A 213 3.97 -14.06 32.19
N LEU A 214 5.00 -14.50 32.89
CA LEU A 214 5.48 -15.90 32.89
C LEU A 214 4.69 -16.69 33.93
N GLY A 215 4.18 -17.87 33.57
CA GLY A 215 3.43 -18.74 34.47
C GLY A 215 2.87 -19.98 33.75
N ASP A 216 1.90 -20.66 34.38
CA ASP A 216 1.42 -21.97 33.91
C ASP A 216 0.21 -21.89 32.96
N HIS A 217 -0.14 -20.70 32.45
CA HIS A 217 -1.31 -20.51 31.60
C HIS A 217 -0.96 -19.96 30.21
N LEU A 218 -1.71 -20.41 29.20
CA LEU A 218 -1.60 -19.92 27.83
C LEU A 218 -2.49 -18.69 27.62
N ALA A 219 -2.26 -17.95 26.53
CA ALA A 219 -3.08 -16.79 26.17
C ALA A 219 -4.58 -17.11 26.00
N LYS A 220 -4.92 -18.38 25.76
CA LYS A 220 -6.31 -18.88 25.66
C LYS A 220 -7.00 -19.00 27.02
N ASP A 221 -6.23 -19.30 28.06
CA ASP A 221 -6.72 -19.51 29.44
C ASP A 221 -6.44 -18.28 30.32
N CYS A 222 -6.10 -17.15 29.68
CA CYS A 222 -5.77 -15.93 30.37
C CYS A 222 -7.04 -15.17 30.75
N THR A 223 -7.24 -14.97 32.04
CA THR A 223 -8.42 -14.30 32.62
C THR A 223 -8.43 -12.78 32.42
N ILE A 224 -7.37 -12.19 31.86
CA ILE A 224 -7.24 -10.74 31.62
C ILE A 224 -7.79 -10.37 30.23
N LYS A 225 -8.75 -9.45 30.14
CA LYS A 225 -9.32 -8.99 28.86
C LYS A 225 -8.35 -8.02 28.13
N LYS A 226 -8.24 -8.12 26.80
CA LYS A 226 -7.42 -7.22 25.97
C LYS A 226 -8.04 -5.83 25.87
N GLU A 227 -7.29 -4.79 26.18
CA GLU A 227 -7.58 -3.45 25.69
C GLU A 227 -7.13 -3.37 24.23
N HIS A 228 -8.09 -3.39 23.31
CA HIS A 228 -7.83 -3.13 21.90
C HIS A 228 -7.92 -1.62 21.67
N SER A 229 -6.78 -0.95 21.50
CA SER A 229 -6.75 0.36 20.85
C SER A 229 -7.11 0.18 19.38
N ASN A 230 -8.40 0.32 19.06
CA ASN A 230 -8.89 0.34 17.69
C ASN A 230 -8.42 1.64 17.03
N VAL A 231 -7.39 1.57 16.19
CA VAL A 231 -7.10 2.64 15.23
C VAL A 231 -8.15 2.52 14.13
N THR A 232 -9.20 3.33 14.21
CA THR A 232 -10.15 3.54 13.12
C THR A 232 -9.42 4.24 11.99
N VAL A 233 -9.43 3.64 10.79
CA VAL A 233 -9.08 4.37 9.57
C VAL A 233 -10.22 5.35 9.33
N ASP A 234 -9.97 6.60 9.68
CA ASP A 234 -10.96 7.65 9.75
C ASP A 234 -11.52 8.01 8.37
N LYS A 235 -12.84 7.86 8.22
CA LYS A 235 -13.62 8.35 7.05
C LYS A 235 -13.67 9.88 6.97
N THR A 236 -13.18 10.59 7.99
CA THR A 236 -13.17 12.06 8.08
C THR A 236 -12.20 12.70 7.09
N THR A 237 -11.05 12.07 6.80
CA THR A 237 -10.06 12.59 5.82
C THR A 237 -10.61 12.64 4.40
N SER A 238 -11.51 11.73 4.02
CA SER A 238 -12.16 11.74 2.70
C SER A 238 -13.10 12.94 2.54
N TYR A 239 -13.89 13.25 3.58
CA TYR A 239 -14.83 14.37 3.57
C TYR A 239 -14.12 15.72 3.64
N GLU A 240 -13.08 15.85 4.45
CA GLU A 240 -12.27 17.08 4.52
C GLU A 240 -11.57 17.39 3.20
N ASN A 241 -11.03 16.37 2.53
CA ASN A 241 -10.42 16.54 1.22
C ASN A 241 -11.47 16.97 0.16
N PHE A 242 -12.69 16.42 0.22
CA PHE A 242 -13.76 16.78 -0.70
C PHE A 242 -14.25 18.23 -0.50
N SER A 243 -14.43 18.65 0.76
CA SER A 243 -14.81 20.03 1.12
C SER A 243 -13.74 21.04 0.71
N LYS A 244 -12.46 20.71 0.90
CA LYS A 244 -11.34 21.57 0.48
C LYS A 244 -11.23 21.64 -1.05
N ILE A 245 -11.40 20.52 -1.78
CA ILE A 245 -11.38 20.51 -3.26
C ILE A 245 -12.49 21.41 -3.80
N THR A 246 -13.67 21.34 -3.17
CA THR A 246 -14.81 22.20 -3.52
C THR A 246 -14.47 23.68 -3.30
N LEU A 247 -13.85 24.04 -2.17
CA LEU A 247 -13.42 25.41 -1.89
C LEU A 247 -12.35 25.92 -2.88
N PHE A 248 -11.38 25.09 -3.28
CA PHE A 248 -10.36 25.48 -4.25
C PHE A 248 -10.95 25.68 -5.66
N LEU A 249 -11.82 24.77 -6.10
CA LEU A 249 -12.53 24.92 -7.37
C LEU A 249 -13.40 26.18 -7.35
N ASN A 250 -14.13 26.43 -6.26
CA ASN A 250 -14.93 27.65 -6.08
C ASN A 250 -14.09 28.93 -6.13
N ARG A 251 -12.91 28.93 -5.49
CA ARG A 251 -11.96 30.07 -5.56
C ARG A 251 -11.46 30.32 -6.98
N LYS A 252 -11.26 29.27 -7.78
CA LYS A 252 -10.87 29.40 -9.20
C LYS A 252 -12.01 29.87 -10.10
N ILE A 253 -13.23 29.40 -9.86
CA ILE A 253 -14.44 29.88 -10.54
C ILE A 253 -14.58 31.40 -10.34
N TYR A 254 -14.42 31.86 -9.09
CA TYR A 254 -14.47 33.28 -8.75
C TYR A 254 -13.40 34.11 -9.49
N LEU A 255 -12.16 33.62 -9.57
CA LEU A 255 -11.06 34.33 -10.27
C LEU A 255 -11.24 34.32 -11.79
N SER A 256 -11.70 33.22 -12.37
CA SER A 256 -11.95 33.12 -13.82
C SER A 256 -13.10 34.04 -14.27
N ASN A 257 -14.16 34.14 -13.46
CA ASN A 257 -15.30 35.03 -13.74
C ASN A 257 -14.95 36.52 -13.55
N LYS A 258 -13.96 36.85 -12.72
CA LYS A 258 -13.48 38.22 -12.53
C LYS A 258 -12.64 38.72 -13.72
N SER A 259 -11.92 37.82 -14.39
CA SER A 259 -11.15 38.16 -15.61
C SER A 259 -12.05 38.38 -16.83
N ILE A 260 -13.21 37.71 -16.91
CA ILE A 260 -14.17 37.87 -18.02
C ILE A 260 -14.93 39.21 -17.92
N LYS A 261 -15.10 39.77 -16.72
CA LYS A 261 -15.80 41.06 -16.51
C LYS A 261 -14.92 42.31 -16.66
N ARG A 262 -13.65 42.16 -17.02
CA ARG A 262 -12.68 43.27 -17.15
C ARG A 262 -12.23 43.55 -18.59
N ASN A 263 -12.80 42.86 -19.57
CA ASN A 263 -12.64 43.16 -21.01
C ASN A 263 -13.97 43.55 -21.61
#